data_AF-A0A7L5DT08-F1
#
_entry.id   AF-A0A7L5DT08-F1
#
_cell.length_a   1.000
_cell.length_b   1.000
_cell.length_c   1.000
_cell.angle_alpha   90.00
_cell.angle_beta   90.00
_cell.angle_gamma   90.00
#
_symmetry.space_group_name_H-M   'P 1'
#
loop_
_entity.id
_entity.type
_entity.pdbx_description
1 polymer ?
#
loop_
_entity_poly.entity_id
_entity_poly.type
_entity_poly.pdbx_seq_one_letter_code
_entity_poly.pdbx_strand_id
1 'polypeptide(L)' 'MAALLFKAQLIDPNQEVKAELARILFGVDSLEDKEKTFRAICKSIYPHLSIQEPLSISPANIG' A
#
# COMPACT_ATOMS: atom_id res chain seq x y z
N MET A 1 1.21 -7.51 18.83
CA MET A 1 0.57 -7.16 17.54
C MET A 1 1.48 -6.20 16.81
N ALA A 2 2.00 -6.59 15.64
CA ALA A 2 2.82 -5.68 14.83
C ALA A 2 1.91 -4.93 13.86
N ALA A 3 1.87 -3.61 14.00
CA ALA A 3 1.25 -2.76 12.99
C ALA A 3 2.28 -2.48 11.89
N LEU A 4 1.86 -2.57 10.63
CA LEU A 4 2.72 -2.34 9.49
C LEU A 4 2.21 -1.14 8.70
N LEU A 5 3.12 -0.23 8.37
CA LEU A 5 2.90 0.89 7.47
C LEU A 5 3.24 0.45 6.05
N PHE A 6 2.23 0.47 5.20
CA PHE A 6 2.33 0.25 3.75
C PHE A 6 2.32 1.59 3.04
N LYS A 7 3.22 1.78 2.08
CA LYS A 7 3.25 2.93 1.17
C LYS A 7 3.39 2.49 -0.28
N ALA A 8 2.64 3.13 -1.17
CA ALA A 8 2.74 2.97 -2.62
C ALA A 8 2.78 4.33 -3.32
N GLN A 9 3.60 4.41 -4.35
CA GLN A 9 3.43 5.38 -5.42
C GLN A 9 2.54 4.75 -6.50
N LEU A 10 1.62 5.54 -7.05
CA LEU A 10 0.66 5.12 -8.05
C LEU A 10 0.95 5.86 -9.34
N ILE A 11 1.22 5.08 -10.38
CA ILE A 11 1.63 5.57 -11.70
C ILE A 11 0.52 5.38 -12.72
N ASP A 12 0.45 6.30 -13.68
CA ASP A 12 -0.40 6.16 -14.86
C ASP A 12 0.27 5.25 -15.92
N PRO A 13 -0.42 4.95 -17.04
CA PRO A 13 0.18 4.18 -18.15
C PRO A 13 1.45 4.80 -18.75
N ASN A 14 1.70 6.10 -18.55
CA ASN A 14 2.90 6.79 -19.00
C ASN A 14 4.07 6.70 -18.00
N GLN A 15 3.92 5.91 -16.92
CA GLN A 15 4.90 5.77 -15.84
C GLN A 15 5.08 7.03 -14.99
N GLU A 16 4.15 7.98 -15.04
CA GLU A 16 4.20 9.18 -14.21
C GLU A 16 3.48 8.95 -12.89
N VAL A 17 4.13 9.31 -11.78
CA VAL A 17 3.51 9.27 -10.44
C VAL A 17 2.38 10.29 -10.37
N LYS A 18 1.15 9.81 -10.18
CA LYS A 18 -0.05 10.66 -10.05
C LYS A 18 -0.58 10.72 -8.63
N ALA A 19 -0.28 9.74 -7.79
CA ALA A 19 -0.72 9.71 -6.40
C ALA A 19 0.26 8.91 -5.51
N GLU A 20 0.20 9.19 -4.21
CA GLU A 20 0.86 8.40 -3.17
C GLU A 20 -0.16 8.00 -2.13
N LEU A 21 -0.11 6.74 -1.68
CA LEU A 21 -0.99 6.22 -0.64
C LEU A 21 -0.17 5.59 0.47
N ALA A 22 -0.48 5.95 1.72
CA ALA A 22 0.09 5.36 2.91
C ALA A 22 -1.02 4.90 3.86
N ARG A 23 -0.97 3.64 4.34
CA ARG A 23 -1.93 3.10 5.32
C ARG A 23 -1.21 2.21 6.32
N ILE A 24 -1.59 2.35 7.59
CA ILE A 24 -1.21 1.40 8.64
C ILE A 24 -2.28 0.30 8.67
N LEU A 25 -1.87 -0.95 8.53
CA LEU A 25 -2.73 -2.12 8.68
C LEU A 25 -2.40 -2.83 9.99
N PHE A 26 -3.42 -2.97 10.83
CA PHE A 26 -3.38 -3.65 12.11
C PHE A 26 -3.86 -5.10 11.96
N GLY A 27 -3.51 -5.97 12.92
CA GLY A 27 -4.09 -7.33 13.01
C GLY A 27 -3.06 -8.45 13.09
N VAL A 28 -3.56 -9.66 13.35
CA VAL A 28 -2.77 -10.91 13.43
C VAL A 28 -2.52 -11.56 12.07
N ASP A 29 -3.12 -11.02 11.01
CA ASP A 29 -3.01 -11.56 9.65
C ASP A 29 -1.56 -11.57 9.16
N SER A 30 -1.27 -12.45 8.21
CA SER A 30 0.05 -12.53 7.62
C SER A 30 0.43 -11.24 6.88
N LEU A 31 1.73 -11.03 6.64
CA LEU A 31 2.20 -9.93 5.81
C LEU A 31 1.55 -9.96 4.42
N GLU A 32 1.40 -11.15 3.85
CA GLU A 32 0.82 -11.36 2.52
C GLU A 32 -0.66 -10.94 2.46
N ASP A 33 -1.45 -11.27 3.49
CA ASP A 33 -2.86 -10.89 3.57
C ASP A 33 -3.02 -9.37 3.72
N LYS A 34 -2.15 -8.74 4.50
CA LYS A 34 -2.11 -7.28 4.63
C LYS A 34 -1.69 -6.62 3.32
N GLU A 35 -0.75 -7.18 2.58
CA GLU A 35 -0.35 -6.68 1.27
C GLU A 35 -1.51 -6.78 0.25
N LYS A 36 -2.19 -7.93 0.18
CA LYS A 36 -3.39 -8.11 -0.66
C LYS A 36 -4.45 -7.08 -0.33
N THR A 37 -4.69 -6.84 0.96
CA THR A 37 -5.63 -5.82 1.44
C THR A 37 -5.22 -4.41 1.00
N PHE A 38 -3.95 -4.04 1.18
CA PHE A 38 -3.44 -2.74 0.76
C PHE A 38 -3.57 -2.53 -0.75
N ARG A 39 -3.21 -3.54 -1.56
CA ARG A 39 -3.36 -3.51 -3.03
C ARG A 39 -4.82 -3.36 -3.45
N ALA A 40 -5.74 -4.07 -2.79
CA ALA A 40 -7.18 -3.92 -3.04
C ALA A 40 -7.67 -2.50 -2.73
N ILE A 41 -7.18 -1.88 -1.65
CA ILE A 41 -7.47 -0.48 -1.31
C ILE A 41 -6.94 0.46 -2.40
N CYS A 42 -5.69 0.30 -2.83
CA CYS A 42 -5.12 1.10 -3.93
C CYS A 42 -5.99 1.04 -5.18
N LYS A 43 -6.40 -0.17 -5.60
CA LYS A 43 -7.24 -0.37 -6.79
C LYS A 43 -8.66 0.18 -6.62
N SER A 44 -9.20 0.14 -5.40
CA SER A 44 -10.52 0.70 -5.11
C SER A 44 -10.53 2.23 -5.17
N ILE A 45 -9.46 2.89 -4.72
CA ILE A 45 -9.37 4.36 -4.70
C ILE A 45 -8.91 4.89 -6.07
N TYR A 46 -7.98 4.19 -6.72
CA TYR A 46 -7.36 4.60 -7.98
C TYR A 46 -7.44 3.47 -9.02
N PRO A 47 -8.64 3.20 -9.59
CA PRO A 47 -8.85 2.05 -10.46
C PRO A 47 -8.07 2.09 -11.78
N HIS A 48 -7.60 3.28 -12.19
CA HIS A 48 -6.86 3.49 -13.44
C HIS A 48 -5.34 3.62 -13.23
N LEU A 49 -4.85 3.63 -11.98
CA LEU A 49 -3.43 3.74 -11.69
C LEU A 49 -2.87 2.38 -11.27
N SER A 50 -1.62 2.12 -11.64
CA SER A 50 -0.88 0.93 -11.22
C SER A 50 0.00 1.27 -10.02
N ILE A 51 0.23 0.30 -9.13
CA ILE A 51 1.21 0.44 -8.06
C ILE A 51 2.61 0.36 -8.69
N GLN A 52 3.46 1.32 -8.37
CA GLN A 52 4.88 1.25 -8.70
C GLN A 52 5.58 0.31 -7.71
N GLU A 53 6.18 -0.75 -8.23
CA GLU A 53 6.89 -1.75 -7.43
C GLU A 53 8.35 -1.35 -7.15
N PRO A 54 8.92 -1.81 -6.02
CA PRO A 54 8.27 -2.58 -4.96
C PRO A 54 7.45 -1.70 -3.99
N LEU A 55 6.39 -2.27 -3.40
CA LEU A 55 5.73 -1.69 -2.24
C LEU A 55 6.70 -1.45 -1.08
N SER A 56 6.56 -0.31 -0.40
CA SER A 56 7.31 -0.03 0.82
C SER A 56 6.52 -0.48 2.04
N ILE A 57 7.09 -1.41 2.82
CA ILE A 57 6.48 -1.95 4.03
C ILE A 57 7.45 -1.78 5.19
N SER A 58 6.98 -1.18 6.29
CA SER A 58 7.79 -0.91 7.47
C SER A 58 6.98 -1.11 8.75
N PRO A 59 7.62 -1.38 9.90
CA PRO A 59 6.95 -1.31 11.19
C PRO A 59 6.31 0.07 11.37
N ALA A 60 5.02 0.11 11.71
CA ALA A 60 4.39 1.36 12.05
C ALA A 60 4.87 1.80 13.44
N ASN A 61 5.58 2.92 13.51
CA ASN A 61 5.92 3.54 14.78
C ASN A 61 4.68 4.27 15.31
N ILE A 62 3.90 3.56 16.11
CA ILE A 62 2.72 4.11 16.79
C ILE A 62 3.21 4.51 18.18
N GLY A 63 3.77 5.72 18.26
CA GLY A 63 4.14 6.38 19.51
C GLY A 63 2.93 6.89 20.27
#